data_AF-A0A8B6XSK0-F1
#
_entry.id   AF-A0A8B6XSK0-F1
#
_cell.length_a   1.000
_cell.length_b   1.000
_cell.length_c   1.000
_cell.angle_alpha   90.00
_cell.angle_beta   90.00
_cell.angle_gamma   90.00
#
_symmetry.space_group_name_H-M   'P 1'
#
loop_
_entity.id
_entity.type
_entity.pdbx_description
1 polymer ?
#
loop_
_entity_poly.entity_id
_entity_poly.type
_entity_poly.pdbx_seq_one_letter_code
_entity_poly.pdbx_strand_id
1 'polypeptide(L)'
;MVKFKMKFALVTVGTSLATAAVITNAFVQKKQFYPSVVFLTKSNSSLAVLYAQVFVLLFLIGKALRRIFFGQLRAAEVEHLIEKFWYVITETCLAFTVFRDDFSPKFVALFTFLLFMKAFHWLMEDRVDYMDRTPVISFLFHLRVISLMMLLGTLDSVLIHHAFRITLSSGASVQMVFGFEVRL
;
A
#
# COMPACT_ATOMS: atom_id res chain seq x y z
N MET A 1 -24.96 -4.78 0.90
CA MET A 1 -23.69 -5.19 0.24
C MET A 1 -23.65 -4.92 -1.27
N VAL A 2 -24.72 -5.20 -2.05
CA VAL A 2 -24.76 -4.99 -3.52
C VAL A 2 -24.60 -3.52 -3.93
N LYS A 3 -25.32 -2.59 -3.27
CA LYS A 3 -25.21 -1.14 -3.53
C LYS A 3 -23.79 -0.60 -3.36
N PHE A 4 -23.02 -1.11 -2.39
CA PHE A 4 -21.63 -0.69 -2.16
C PHE A 4 -20.68 -1.20 -3.25
N LYS A 5 -20.84 -2.46 -3.69
CA LYS A 5 -20.06 -3.01 -4.82
C LYS A 5 -20.30 -2.24 -6.11
N MET A 6 -21.55 -1.87 -6.39
CA MET A 6 -21.95 -1.13 -7.58
C MET A 6 -21.38 0.30 -7.57
N LYS A 7 -21.47 1.00 -6.43
CA LYS A 7 -20.86 2.34 -6.25
C LYS A 7 -19.34 2.30 -6.46
N PHE A 8 -18.66 1.30 -5.89
CA PHE A 8 -17.21 1.17 -6.05
C PHE A 8 -16.80 0.88 -7.51
N ALA A 9 -17.54 0.01 -8.20
CA ALA A 9 -17.31 -0.28 -9.62
C ALA A 9 -17.52 0.97 -10.49
N LEU A 10 -18.58 1.75 -10.23
CA LEU A 10 -18.83 3.01 -10.91
C LEU A 10 -17.68 4.00 -10.72
N VAL A 11 -17.18 4.14 -9.49
CA VAL A 11 -16.03 5.02 -9.19
C VAL A 11 -14.80 4.56 -9.95
N THR A 12 -14.52 3.25 -9.99
CA THR A 12 -13.34 2.72 -10.71
C THR A 12 -13.41 2.97 -12.22
N VAL A 13 -14.58 2.76 -12.82
CA VAL A 13 -14.79 3.03 -14.25
C VAL A 13 -14.73 4.54 -14.52
N GLY A 14 -15.35 5.35 -13.67
CA GLY A 14 -15.32 6.81 -13.79
C GLY A 14 -13.91 7.38 -13.73
N THR A 15 -13.09 6.97 -12.75
CA THR A 15 -11.72 7.48 -12.61
C THR A 15 -10.81 6.99 -13.74
N SER A 16 -10.98 5.76 -14.21
CA SER A 16 -10.18 5.23 -15.33
C SER A 16 -10.49 5.94 -16.65
N LEU A 17 -11.77 6.20 -16.94
CA LEU A 17 -12.19 7.02 -18.09
C LEU A 17 -11.67 8.46 -17.99
N ALA A 18 -11.81 9.10 -16.83
CA ALA A 18 -11.30 10.44 -16.61
C ALA A 18 -9.77 10.51 -16.80
N THR A 19 -9.04 9.50 -16.32
CA THR A 19 -7.59 9.40 -16.49
C THR A 19 -7.22 9.24 -17.96
N ALA A 20 -7.91 8.35 -18.70
CA ALA A 20 -7.70 8.17 -20.13
C ALA A 20 -7.96 9.46 -20.91
N ALA A 21 -9.03 10.20 -20.57
CA ALA A 21 -9.36 11.47 -21.20
C ALA A 21 -8.28 12.54 -20.93
N VAL A 22 -7.82 12.69 -19.69
CA VAL A 22 -6.78 13.65 -19.30
C VAL A 22 -5.45 13.34 -19.99
N ILE A 23 -5.05 12.06 -20.01
CA ILE A 23 -3.83 11.63 -20.70
C ILE A 23 -3.95 11.89 -22.21
N THR A 24 -5.06 11.49 -22.84
CA THR A 24 -5.28 11.69 -24.27
C THR A 24 -5.25 13.17 -24.63
N ASN A 25 -5.92 14.02 -23.86
CA ASN A 25 -5.92 15.47 -24.07
C ASN A 25 -4.50 16.06 -23.98
N ALA A 26 -3.70 15.63 -22.99
CA ALA A 26 -2.31 16.06 -22.87
C ALA A 26 -1.47 15.66 -24.10
N PHE A 27 -1.62 14.42 -24.57
CA PHE A 27 -0.93 13.93 -25.76
C PHE A 27 -1.35 14.64 -27.04
N VAL A 28 -2.64 14.95 -27.21
CA VAL A 28 -3.14 15.69 -28.38
C VAL A 28 -2.58 17.12 -28.41
N GLN A 29 -2.52 17.80 -27.27
CA GLN A 29 -2.01 19.16 -27.19
C GLN A 29 -0.49 19.25 -27.39
N LYS A 30 0.26 18.32 -26.80
CA LYS A 30 1.73 18.40 -26.74
C LYS A 30 2.45 17.57 -27.79
N LYS A 31 1.80 16.56 -28.39
CA LYS A 31 2.30 15.64 -29.44
C LYS A 31 3.59 14.86 -29.14
N GLN A 32 4.30 15.22 -28.06
CA GLN A 32 5.55 14.63 -27.61
C GLN A 32 5.38 14.11 -26.18
N PHE A 33 6.06 12.99 -25.86
CA PHE A 33 5.93 12.31 -24.57
C PHE A 33 6.34 13.20 -23.39
N TYR A 34 7.55 13.78 -23.45
CA TYR A 34 8.10 14.54 -22.32
C TYR A 34 7.26 15.79 -21.96
N PRO A 35 6.89 16.68 -22.89
CA PRO A 35 6.04 17.83 -22.57
C PRO A 35 4.63 17.46 -22.11
N SER A 36 4.10 16.30 -22.53
CA SER A 36 2.81 15.78 -22.06
C SER A 36 2.86 15.41 -20.58
N VAL A 37 3.92 14.70 -20.15
CA VAL A 37 4.11 14.33 -18.74
C VAL A 37 4.34 15.56 -17.86
N VAL A 38 5.12 16.53 -18.35
CA VAL A 38 5.31 17.81 -17.64
C VAL A 38 3.99 18.57 -17.52
N PHE A 39 3.15 18.59 -18.55
CA PHE A 39 1.82 19.22 -18.48
C PHE A 39 0.91 18.54 -17.46
N LEU A 40 0.88 17.20 -17.45
CA LEU A 40 0.09 16.40 -16.51
C LEU A 40 0.52 16.64 -15.05
N THR A 41 1.81 16.83 -14.81
CA THR A 41 2.37 17.05 -13.47
C THR A 41 2.32 18.51 -13.01
N LYS A 42 2.09 19.46 -13.91
CA LYS A 42 1.97 20.90 -13.60
C LYS A 42 0.53 21.36 -13.46
N SER A 43 -0.43 20.67 -14.09
CA SER A 43 -1.85 21.03 -14.06
C SER A 43 -2.53 20.47 -12.82
N ASN A 44 -3.04 21.36 -11.93
CA ASN A 44 -3.74 20.97 -10.69
C ASN A 44 -4.91 19.99 -10.95
N SER A 45 -5.71 20.23 -12.00
CA SER A 45 -6.85 19.38 -12.35
C SER A 45 -6.42 18.00 -12.86
N SER A 46 -5.38 17.94 -13.71
CA SER A 46 -4.87 16.67 -14.25
C SER A 46 -4.24 15.83 -13.14
N LEU A 47 -3.49 16.47 -12.26
CA LEU A 47 -2.80 15.86 -11.13
C LEU A 47 -3.80 15.33 -10.08
N ALA A 48 -4.93 16.01 -9.85
CA ALA A 48 -6.00 15.51 -8.99
C ALA A 48 -6.64 14.21 -9.52
N VAL A 49 -6.92 14.13 -10.83
CA VAL A 49 -7.45 12.91 -11.47
C VAL A 49 -6.45 11.76 -11.37
N LEU A 50 -5.16 12.04 -11.57
CA LEU A 50 -4.09 11.04 -11.42
C LEU A 50 -3.99 10.51 -9.98
N TYR A 51 -4.07 11.38 -8.97
CA TYR A 51 -4.08 10.94 -7.57
C TYR A 51 -5.29 10.09 -7.22
N ALA A 52 -6.48 10.47 -7.69
CA ALA A 52 -7.69 9.67 -7.51
C ALA A 52 -7.53 8.28 -8.13
N GLN A 53 -6.95 8.20 -9.33
CA GLN A 53 -6.69 6.93 -10.00
C GLN A 53 -5.67 6.06 -9.26
N VAL A 54 -4.58 6.65 -8.75
CA VAL A 54 -3.59 5.93 -7.93
C VAL A 54 -4.25 5.34 -6.69
N PHE A 55 -5.10 6.10 -6.00
CA PHE A 55 -5.80 5.62 -4.81
C PHE A 55 -6.73 4.43 -5.12
N VAL A 56 -7.50 4.49 -6.21
CA VAL A 56 -8.36 3.39 -6.65
C VAL A 56 -7.53 2.14 -7.00
N LEU A 57 -6.42 2.31 -7.71
CA LEU A 57 -5.52 1.20 -8.07
C LEU A 57 -4.90 0.56 -6.84
N LEU A 58 -4.42 1.34 -5.87
CA LEU A 58 -3.90 0.83 -4.60
C LEU A 58 -4.95 -0.02 -3.86
N PHE A 59 -6.20 0.45 -3.79
CA PHE A 59 -7.27 -0.31 -3.17
C PHE A 59 -7.58 -1.62 -3.92
N LEU A 60 -7.59 -1.60 -5.26
CA LEU A 60 -7.79 -2.80 -6.08
C LEU A 60 -6.67 -3.82 -5.88
N ILE A 61 -5.42 -3.35 -5.86
CA ILE A 61 -4.24 -4.17 -5.58
C ILE A 61 -4.37 -4.81 -4.20
N GLY A 62 -4.69 -4.03 -3.15
CA GLY A 62 -4.91 -4.56 -1.80
C GLY A 62 -6.01 -5.62 -1.75
N LYS A 63 -7.13 -5.39 -2.46
CA LYS A 63 -8.23 -6.36 -2.56
C LYS A 63 -7.82 -7.64 -3.32
N ALA A 64 -7.02 -7.51 -4.38
CA ALA A 64 -6.50 -8.63 -5.16
C ALA A 64 -5.51 -9.46 -4.34
N LEU A 65 -4.53 -8.83 -3.71
CA LEU A 65 -3.56 -9.48 -2.83
C LEU A 65 -4.26 -10.22 -1.69
N ARG A 66 -5.24 -9.58 -1.04
CA ARG A 66 -6.06 -10.25 -0.01
C ARG A 66 -6.75 -11.51 -0.53
N ARG A 67 -7.33 -11.45 -1.74
CA ARG A 67 -8.02 -12.58 -2.36
C ARG A 67 -7.06 -13.71 -2.77
N ILE A 68 -5.89 -13.37 -3.29
CA ILE A 68 -4.88 -14.32 -3.78
C ILE A 68 -4.26 -15.09 -2.60
N PHE A 69 -3.76 -14.36 -1.60
CA PHE A 69 -3.01 -14.97 -0.50
C PHE A 69 -3.89 -15.54 0.61
N PHE A 70 -5.00 -14.87 0.97
CA PHE A 70 -5.80 -15.27 2.12
C PHE A 70 -7.17 -15.85 1.74
N GLY A 71 -7.64 -15.64 0.51
CA GLY A 71 -8.97 -16.10 0.08
C GLY A 71 -10.10 -15.38 0.81
N GLN A 72 -10.63 -16.00 1.86
CA GLN A 72 -11.63 -15.42 2.76
C GLN A 72 -10.98 -15.09 4.11
N LEU A 73 -10.92 -13.79 4.45
CA LEU A 73 -10.53 -13.36 5.78
C LEU A 73 -11.64 -13.68 6.78
N ARG A 74 -11.25 -14.19 7.94
CA ARG A 74 -12.14 -14.43 9.07
C ARG A 74 -12.43 -13.12 9.78
N ALA A 75 -13.57 -13.04 10.47
CA ALA A 75 -13.95 -11.85 11.21
C ALA A 75 -12.89 -11.48 12.26
N ALA A 76 -12.38 -12.46 13.00
CA ALA A 76 -11.33 -12.26 14.01
C ALA A 76 -10.03 -11.65 13.44
N GLU A 77 -9.60 -12.07 12.25
CA GLU A 77 -8.40 -11.52 11.59
C GLU A 77 -8.61 -10.06 11.17
N VAL A 78 -9.83 -9.72 10.74
CA VAL A 78 -10.17 -8.34 10.36
C VAL A 78 -10.24 -7.45 11.59
N GLU A 79 -10.82 -7.94 12.68
CA GLU A 79 -10.93 -7.22 13.95
C GLU A 79 -9.54 -6.94 14.53
N HIS A 80 -8.71 -7.98 14.66
CA HIS A 80 -7.34 -7.84 15.15
C HIS A 80 -6.49 -6.92 14.26
N LEU A 81 -6.64 -7.03 12.93
CA LEU A 81 -6.00 -6.12 11.99
C LEU A 81 -6.44 -4.66 12.21
N ILE A 82 -7.74 -4.40 12.39
CA ILE A 82 -8.26 -3.04 12.60
C ILE A 82 -7.72 -2.45 13.90
N GLU A 83 -7.68 -3.22 14.98
CA GLU A 83 -7.14 -2.80 16.27
C GLU A 83 -5.66 -2.41 16.16
N LYS A 84 -4.83 -3.32 15.63
CA LYS A 84 -3.39 -3.07 15.41
C LYS A 84 -3.15 -1.89 14.45
N PHE A 85 -3.98 -1.76 13.42
CA PHE A 85 -3.88 -0.68 12.43
C PHE A 85 -4.18 0.69 13.04
N TRP A 86 -5.26 0.82 13.82
CA TRP A 86 -5.56 2.07 14.51
C TRP A 86 -4.47 2.47 15.48
N TYR A 87 -3.93 1.49 16.22
CA TYR A 87 -2.82 1.71 17.15
C TYR A 87 -1.58 2.29 16.45
N VAL A 88 -1.12 1.67 15.35
CA VAL A 88 0.06 2.16 14.61
C VAL A 88 -0.19 3.52 13.98
N ILE A 89 -1.42 3.79 13.50
CA ILE A 89 -1.77 5.12 13.00
C ILE A 89 -1.67 6.15 14.11
N THR A 90 -2.19 5.88 15.31
CA THR A 90 -2.14 6.86 16.41
C THR A 90 -0.71 7.15 16.84
N GLU A 91 0.13 6.12 16.97
CA GLU A 91 1.57 6.28 17.29
C GLU A 91 2.30 7.08 16.21
N THR A 92 2.03 6.77 14.94
CA THR A 92 2.60 7.50 13.80
C THR A 92 2.16 8.95 13.78
N CYS A 93 0.86 9.20 13.96
CA CYS A 93 0.32 10.55 14.00
C CYS A 93 0.97 11.35 15.14
N LEU A 94 1.16 10.74 16.31
CA LEU A 94 1.85 11.35 17.44
C LEU A 94 3.29 11.70 17.07
N ALA A 95 4.05 10.76 16.49
CA ALA A 95 5.41 11.01 16.04
C ALA A 95 5.46 12.13 14.97
N PHE A 96 4.50 12.19 14.05
CA PHE A 96 4.45 13.24 13.02
C PHE A 96 4.19 14.62 13.61
N THR A 97 3.49 14.73 14.75
CA THR A 97 3.34 16.03 15.42
C THR A 97 4.68 16.56 15.97
N VAL A 98 5.60 15.66 16.33
CA VAL A 98 6.95 16.01 16.78
C VAL A 98 7.86 16.41 15.59
N PHE A 99 7.66 15.80 14.41
CA PHE A 99 8.47 16.03 13.21
C PHE A 99 7.73 16.80 12.10
N ARG A 100 7.06 17.89 12.48
CA ARG A 100 6.19 18.68 11.59
C ARG A 100 6.89 19.19 10.31
N ASP A 101 8.18 19.49 10.39
CA ASP A 101 8.92 20.14 9.30
C ASP A 101 9.38 19.19 8.17
N ASP A 102 9.28 17.87 8.39
CA ASP A 102 9.73 16.83 7.44
C ASP A 102 8.59 16.19 6.63
N PHE A 103 7.40 16.80 6.59
CA PHE A 103 6.22 16.25 5.93
C PHE A 103 6.33 16.33 4.38
N SER A 104 6.91 15.29 3.77
CA SER A 104 7.02 15.19 2.30
C SER A 104 6.01 14.18 1.71
N PRO A 105 5.47 14.40 0.49
CA PRO A 105 4.63 13.40 -0.19
C PRO A 105 5.33 12.05 -0.39
N LYS A 106 6.66 12.05 -0.54
CA LYS A 106 7.48 10.85 -0.63
C LYS A 106 7.43 10.04 0.66
N PHE A 107 7.49 10.72 1.80
CA PHE A 107 7.40 10.11 3.11
C PHE A 107 6.03 9.49 3.34
N VAL A 108 4.94 10.19 3.02
CA VAL A 108 3.57 9.64 3.12
C VAL A 108 3.42 8.39 2.25
N ALA A 109 3.98 8.38 1.04
CA ALA A 109 3.95 7.22 0.17
C ALA A 109 4.74 6.03 0.77
N LEU A 110 5.95 6.27 1.28
CA LEU A 110 6.78 5.25 1.95
C LEU A 110 6.09 4.71 3.19
N PHE A 111 5.58 5.58 4.06
CA PHE A 111 4.86 5.20 5.28
C PHE A 111 3.61 4.36 4.95
N THR A 112 2.80 4.79 3.98
CA THR A 112 1.62 4.04 3.54
C THR A 112 2.00 2.65 3.04
N PHE A 113 3.09 2.55 2.27
CA PHE A 113 3.61 1.28 1.77
C PHE A 113 4.13 0.38 2.91
N LEU A 114 4.85 0.92 3.89
CA LEU A 114 5.33 0.19 5.06
C LEU A 114 4.17 -0.30 5.93
N LEU A 115 3.19 0.56 6.21
CA LEU A 115 1.98 0.19 6.95
C LEU A 115 1.19 -0.91 6.23
N PHE A 116 1.09 -0.82 4.90
CA PHE A 116 0.50 -1.88 4.08
C PHE A 116 1.27 -3.20 4.26
N MET A 117 2.60 -3.19 4.19
CA MET A 117 3.41 -4.39 4.41
C MET A 117 3.25 -4.95 5.83
N LYS A 118 3.22 -4.11 6.87
CA LYS A 118 3.01 -4.52 8.26
C LYS A 118 1.63 -5.16 8.46
N ALA A 119 0.59 -4.63 7.82
CA ALA A 119 -0.74 -5.23 7.83
C ALA A 119 -0.75 -6.67 7.27
N PHE A 120 0.03 -6.94 6.22
CA PHE A 120 0.17 -8.30 5.69
C PHE A 120 0.95 -9.22 6.62
N HIS A 121 1.92 -8.69 7.38
CA HIS A 121 2.63 -9.44 8.41
C HIS A 121 1.71 -9.85 9.56
N TRP A 122 0.88 -8.93 10.07
CA TRP A 122 -0.10 -9.27 11.11
C TRP A 122 -1.12 -10.30 10.65
N LEU A 123 -1.59 -10.19 9.40
CA LEU A 123 -2.48 -11.20 8.84
C LEU A 123 -1.78 -12.55 8.66
N MET A 124 -0.47 -12.57 8.37
CA MET A 124 0.31 -13.79 8.25
C MET A 124 0.52 -14.45 9.62
N GLU A 125 0.84 -13.65 10.64
CA GLU A 125 0.93 -14.05 12.05
C GLU A 125 -0.38 -14.72 12.51
N ASP A 126 -1.53 -14.08 12.29
CA ASP A 126 -2.85 -14.65 12.64
C ASP A 126 -3.14 -15.99 11.92
N ARG A 127 -2.57 -16.19 10.73
CA ARG A 127 -2.73 -17.44 9.95
C ARG A 127 -1.82 -18.55 10.46
N VAL A 128 -0.61 -18.21 10.90
CA VAL A 128 0.30 -19.14 11.56
C VAL A 128 -0.27 -19.55 12.92
N ASP A 129 -0.76 -18.61 13.73
CA ASP A 129 -1.42 -18.89 15.01
C ASP A 129 -2.64 -19.81 14.84
N TYR A 130 -3.41 -19.62 13.77
CA TYR A 130 -4.51 -20.51 13.46
C TYR A 130 -4.07 -21.90 13.04
N MET A 131 -2.93 -21.99 12.35
CA MET A 131 -2.34 -23.26 11.95
C MET A 131 -1.93 -24.08 13.18
N ASP A 132 -1.34 -23.42 14.18
CA ASP A 132 -0.93 -24.08 15.43
C ASP A 132 -2.12 -24.57 16.27
N ARG A 133 -3.25 -23.87 16.21
CA ARG A 133 -4.46 -24.20 16.97
C ARG A 133 -5.40 -25.18 16.28
N THR A 134 -5.18 -25.52 15.00
CA THR A 134 -6.13 -26.32 14.20
C THR A 134 -5.47 -27.59 13.65
N PRO A 135 -5.93 -28.79 14.04
CA PRO A 135 -5.26 -30.04 13.67
C PRO A 135 -5.53 -30.52 12.23
N VAL A 136 -6.46 -29.91 11.49
CA VAL A 136 -6.84 -30.34 10.13
C VAL A 136 -6.74 -29.18 9.15
N ILE A 137 -5.68 -29.17 8.34
CA ILE A 137 -5.36 -28.07 7.42
C ILE A 137 -5.08 -28.62 6.03
N SER A 138 -5.61 -27.93 5.01
CA SER A 138 -5.43 -28.32 3.61
C SER A 138 -4.05 -27.92 3.08
N PHE A 139 -3.47 -28.73 2.20
CA PHE A 139 -2.21 -28.41 1.51
C PHE A 139 -2.23 -27.05 0.80
N LEU A 140 -3.37 -26.65 0.20
CA LEU A 140 -3.51 -25.36 -0.46
C LEU A 140 -3.36 -24.18 0.53
N PHE A 141 -3.76 -24.37 1.78
CA PHE A 141 -3.58 -23.38 2.83
C PHE A 141 -2.10 -23.19 3.16
N HIS A 142 -1.35 -24.28 3.35
CA HIS A 142 0.09 -24.22 3.56
C HIS A 142 0.81 -23.55 2.39
N LEU A 143 0.49 -23.92 1.15
CA LEU A 143 1.08 -23.30 -0.04
C LEU A 143 0.87 -21.78 -0.05
N ARG A 144 -0.34 -21.31 0.27
CA ARG A 144 -0.65 -19.87 0.35
C ARG A 144 0.16 -19.16 1.43
N VAL A 145 0.21 -19.71 2.64
CA VAL A 145 0.95 -19.11 3.77
C VAL A 145 2.46 -19.08 3.50
N ILE A 146 3.03 -20.17 2.97
CA ILE A 146 4.45 -20.24 2.61
C ILE A 146 4.78 -19.26 1.48
N SER A 147 3.93 -19.18 0.44
CA SER A 147 4.13 -18.23 -0.65
C SER A 147 4.08 -16.78 -0.19
N LEU A 148 3.19 -16.47 0.76
CA LEU A 148 3.08 -15.16 1.37
C LEU A 148 4.31 -14.84 2.22
N MET A 149 4.75 -15.78 3.06
CA MET A 149 5.97 -15.65 3.88
C MET A 149 7.19 -15.34 3.02
N MET A 150 7.40 -16.10 1.93
CA MET A 150 8.51 -15.89 1.01
C MET A 150 8.42 -14.52 0.31
N LEU A 151 7.23 -14.11 -0.12
CA LEU A 151 7.03 -12.79 -0.73
C LEU A 151 7.35 -11.66 0.26
N LEU A 152 6.83 -11.72 1.49
CA LEU A 152 7.08 -10.70 2.50
C LEU A 152 8.56 -10.64 2.86
N GLY A 153 9.21 -11.78 3.10
CA GLY A 153 10.63 -11.84 3.43
C GLY A 153 11.53 -11.32 2.31
N THR A 154 11.21 -11.61 1.04
CA THR A 154 11.97 -11.06 -0.10
C THR A 154 11.79 -9.55 -0.22
N LEU A 155 10.57 -9.04 -0.06
CA LEU A 155 10.30 -7.60 -0.11
C LEU A 155 10.99 -6.86 1.04
N ASP A 156 10.98 -7.41 2.26
CA ASP A 156 11.69 -6.83 3.40
C ASP A 156 13.21 -6.81 3.18
N SER A 157 13.76 -7.89 2.62
CA SER A 157 15.19 -7.95 2.25
C SER A 157 15.56 -6.86 1.23
N VAL A 158 14.70 -6.64 0.21
CA VAL A 158 14.89 -5.57 -0.78
C VAL A 158 14.82 -4.19 -0.13
N LEU A 159 13.87 -3.97 0.80
CA LEU A 159 13.71 -2.70 1.49
C LEU A 159 14.88 -2.40 2.42
N ILE A 160 15.36 -3.40 3.15
CA ILE A 160 16.57 -3.30 3.98
C ILE A 160 17.78 -2.97 3.10
N HIS A 161 17.96 -3.69 1.98
CA HIS A 161 19.06 -3.42 1.06
C HIS A 161 19.00 -2.00 0.49
N HIS A 162 17.83 -1.56 0.06
CA HIS A 162 17.62 -0.22 -0.47
C HIS A 162 17.89 0.86 0.60
N ALA A 163 17.38 0.68 1.81
CA ALA A 163 17.62 1.59 2.92
C ALA A 163 19.11 1.64 3.31
N PHE A 164 19.79 0.49 3.35
CA PHE A 164 21.23 0.42 3.61
C PHE A 164 22.02 1.24 2.57
N ARG A 165 21.67 1.12 1.29
CA ARG A 165 22.30 1.89 0.21
C ARG A 165 22.09 3.40 0.38
N ILE A 166 20.88 3.82 0.72
CA ILE A 166 20.57 5.24 0.94
C ILE A 166 21.32 5.77 2.16
N THR A 167 21.37 5.02 3.26
CA THR A 167 22.08 5.41 4.48
C THR A 167 23.58 5.58 4.20
N LEU A 168 24.17 4.70 3.39
CA LEU A 168 25.58 4.78 3.04
C LEU A 168 25.91 6.00 2.17
N SER A 169 25.03 6.38 1.23
CA SER A 169 25.28 7.50 0.32
C SER A 169 24.90 8.87 0.88
N SER A 170 23.89 8.95 1.75
CA SER A 170 23.24 10.20 2.13
C SER A 170 23.09 10.40 3.64
N GLY A 171 23.61 9.47 4.45
CA GLY A 171 23.42 9.46 5.90
C GLY A 171 22.06 8.92 6.33
N ALA A 172 21.91 8.61 7.62
CA ALA A 172 20.66 8.12 8.18
C ALA A 172 19.61 9.25 8.24
N SER A 173 18.55 9.13 7.43
CA SER A 173 17.38 10.00 7.53
C SER A 173 16.48 9.53 8.67
N VAL A 174 15.99 10.48 9.48
CA VAL A 174 15.01 10.25 10.56
C VAL A 174 13.76 9.52 10.03
N GLN A 175 13.36 9.83 8.80
CA GLN A 175 12.22 9.19 8.13
C GLN A 175 12.45 7.70 7.86
N MET A 176 13.69 7.28 7.56
CA MET A 176 14.00 5.85 7.40
C MET A 176 14.06 5.15 8.75
N VAL A 177 14.64 5.78 9.78
CA VAL A 177 14.70 5.21 11.14
C VAL A 177 13.29 4.96 11.68
N PHE A 178 12.39 5.94 11.52
CA PHE A 178 10.98 5.79 11.88
C PHE A 178 10.28 4.66 11.10
N GLY A 179 10.58 4.54 9.80
CA GLY A 179 10.06 3.45 8.97
C GLY A 179 10.53 2.06 9.42
N PHE A 180 11.72 1.94 10.02
CA PHE A 180 12.22 0.70 10.61
C PHE A 180 11.58 0.39 11.96
N GLU A 181 11.36 1.39 12.80
CA GLU A 181 10.70 1.24 14.11
C GLU A 181 9.26 0.74 13.96
N VAL A 182 8.52 1.24 12.95
CA VAL A 182 7.16 0.75 12.64
C VAL A 182 7.18 -0.67 12.04
N ARG A 183 8.30 -1.08 11.41
CA ARG A 183 8.46 -2.41 10.82
C ARG A 183 8.86 -3.47 11.85
N LEU A 184 9.74 -3.14 12.79
CA LEU A 184 10.05 -3.97 13.97
C LEU A 184 8.78 -4.18 14.81
#